data_AF-A0AAN1PMI0-F1
#
_entry.id   AF-A0AAN1PMI0-F1
#
_cell.length_a   1.000
_cell.length_b   1.000
_cell.length_c   1.000
_cell.angle_alpha   90.00
_cell.angle_beta   90.00
_cell.angle_gamma   90.00
#
_symmetry.space_group_name_H-M   'P 1'
#
loop_
_entity.id
_entity.type
_entity.pdbx_description
1 polymer ?
#
loop_
_entity_poly.entity_id
_entity_poly.type
_entity_poly.pdbx_seq_one_letter_code
_entity_poly.pdbx_strand_id
1 'polypeptide(L)'
;MLSFRSHAESTQELTAKANQQDPKAQYQLAVQLEQHQDDTASVDAFYWYQQSAELGYEPAQFKLAQALESGIGTQVNIKSAANWYLHSALQGNQVALLRLGNLYEQHGNEFNNLDLAQQWFGIAAQTNQQADQEYNRILELKFNQLRAKQVSAISQLDSALAEPVDEHSLTSNQTNFSQKNSASVVSDWIPIALLLSVILVAVSLARTIRRRRLTQQIDRDLTLEKELKSQQFSNKQLKRQLEKVFNEYKKLQNQQKNHKVALACAMFGYLPSNIPDEKSIKIRFRQLSKLYHPDARGSEEEMKRLNGALKVLLQNVTNK
;
A
#
# COMPACT_ATOMS: atom_id res chain seq x y z
N MET A 1 44.56 -26.02 -11.27
CA MET A 1 43.54 -26.21 -10.20
C MET A 1 43.48 -25.08 -9.17
N LEU A 2 44.35 -24.04 -9.23
CA LEU A 2 44.32 -22.93 -8.25
C LEU A 2 43.25 -21.85 -8.52
N SER A 3 42.65 -21.79 -9.72
CA SER A 3 41.64 -20.77 -10.06
C SER A 3 40.25 -21.07 -9.51
N PHE A 4 39.80 -22.32 -9.52
CA PHE A 4 38.46 -22.67 -9.05
C PHE A 4 38.29 -22.52 -7.52
N ARG A 5 39.35 -22.75 -6.75
CA ARG A 5 39.32 -22.59 -5.28
C ARG A 5 39.26 -21.12 -4.85
N SER A 6 40.01 -20.23 -5.50
CA SER A 6 40.00 -18.81 -5.17
C SER A 6 38.69 -18.10 -5.53
N HIS A 7 37.98 -18.57 -6.57
CA HIS A 7 36.66 -18.05 -6.95
C HIS A 7 35.55 -18.61 -6.06
N ALA A 8 35.65 -19.86 -5.62
CA ALA A 8 34.71 -20.46 -4.66
C ALA A 8 34.84 -19.86 -3.25
N GLU A 9 36.07 -19.60 -2.79
CA GLU A 9 36.32 -18.92 -1.51
C GLU A 9 35.86 -17.46 -1.56
N SER A 10 36.06 -16.75 -2.69
CA SER A 10 35.58 -15.37 -2.84
C SER A 10 34.05 -15.27 -2.88
N THR A 11 33.35 -16.22 -3.51
CA THR A 11 31.87 -16.24 -3.55
C THR A 11 31.26 -16.63 -2.20
N GLN A 12 31.85 -17.57 -1.45
CA GLN A 12 31.41 -17.91 -0.10
C GLN A 12 31.65 -16.77 0.90
N GLU A 13 32.79 -16.09 0.81
CA GLU A 13 33.07 -14.92 1.65
C GLU A 13 32.13 -13.74 1.31
N LEU A 14 31.87 -13.53 0.02
CA LEU A 14 31.02 -12.45 -0.47
C LEU A 14 29.54 -12.68 -0.11
N THR A 15 29.04 -13.92 -0.19
CA THR A 15 27.70 -14.29 0.28
C THR A 15 27.57 -14.13 1.79
N ALA A 16 28.61 -14.47 2.57
CA ALA A 16 28.62 -14.23 4.01
C ALA A 16 28.52 -12.73 4.36
N LYS A 17 29.24 -11.87 3.64
CA LYS A 17 29.14 -10.40 3.80
C LYS A 17 27.80 -9.85 3.34
N ALA A 18 27.25 -10.38 2.24
CA ALA A 18 25.93 -9.99 1.76
C ALA A 18 24.82 -10.32 2.78
N ASN A 19 24.94 -11.47 3.46
CA ASN A 19 24.05 -11.87 4.57
C ASN A 19 24.22 -11.01 5.82
N GLN A 20 25.36 -10.35 5.99
CA GLN A 20 25.60 -9.36 7.06
C GLN A 20 25.09 -7.96 6.69
N GLN A 21 24.28 -7.83 5.64
CA GLN A 21 23.74 -6.55 5.16
C GLN A 21 24.81 -5.56 4.71
N ASP A 22 25.95 -6.03 4.20
CA ASP A 22 26.90 -5.16 3.50
C ASP A 22 26.35 -4.81 2.11
N PRO A 23 25.97 -3.53 1.85
CA PRO A 23 25.37 -3.13 0.58
C PRO A 23 26.28 -3.40 -0.62
N LYS A 24 27.60 -3.22 -0.47
CA LYS A 24 28.55 -3.40 -1.56
C LYS A 24 28.70 -4.89 -1.90
N ALA A 25 28.73 -5.75 -0.89
CA ALA A 25 28.78 -7.19 -1.07
C ALA A 25 27.49 -7.71 -1.73
N GLN A 26 26.32 -7.22 -1.30
CA GLN A 26 25.03 -7.57 -1.92
C GLN A 26 24.98 -7.16 -3.40
N TYR A 27 25.42 -5.95 -3.73
CA TYR A 27 25.52 -5.49 -5.12
C TYR A 27 26.48 -6.36 -5.94
N GLN A 28 27.66 -6.65 -5.42
CA GLN A 28 28.64 -7.49 -6.13
C GLN A 28 28.13 -8.92 -6.34
N LEU A 29 27.35 -9.45 -5.41
CA LEU A 29 26.72 -10.76 -5.53
C LEU A 29 25.69 -10.76 -6.67
N ALA A 30 24.86 -9.72 -6.72
CA ALA A 30 23.89 -9.53 -7.79
C ALA A 30 24.56 -9.48 -9.17
N VAL A 31 25.65 -8.72 -9.30
CA VAL A 31 26.43 -8.63 -10.55
C VAL A 31 27.01 -9.99 -10.97
N GLN A 32 27.48 -10.80 -10.01
CA GLN A 32 27.98 -12.15 -10.31
C GLN A 32 26.87 -13.08 -10.79
N LEU A 33 25.69 -13.02 -10.17
CA LEU A 33 24.52 -13.81 -10.58
C LEU A 33 24.04 -13.41 -11.98
N GLU A 34 24.04 -12.11 -12.30
CA GLU A 34 23.65 -11.59 -13.61
C GLU A 34 24.54 -12.15 -14.75
N GLN A 35 25.81 -12.47 -14.47
CA GLN A 35 26.73 -13.06 -15.47
C GLN A 35 26.35 -14.49 -15.89
N HIS A 36 25.57 -15.20 -15.08
CA HIS A 36 25.24 -16.61 -15.32
C HIS A 36 24.07 -16.77 -16.31
N GLN A 37 23.40 -15.68 -16.71
CA GLN A 37 22.44 -15.60 -17.83
C GLN A 37 21.28 -16.62 -17.83
N ASP A 38 20.93 -17.19 -16.68
CA ASP A 38 19.76 -18.04 -16.49
C ASP A 38 18.60 -17.26 -15.82
N ASP A 39 17.34 -17.63 -16.14
CA ASP A 39 16.13 -16.96 -15.61
C ASP A 39 16.10 -16.93 -14.07
N THR A 40 16.55 -18.01 -13.42
CA THR A 40 16.64 -18.08 -11.96
C THR A 40 17.70 -17.12 -11.40
N ALA A 41 18.83 -17.00 -12.09
CA ALA A 41 19.92 -16.11 -11.69
C ALA A 41 19.51 -14.63 -11.83
N SER A 42 18.65 -14.32 -12.81
CA SER A 42 18.07 -12.99 -12.98
C SER A 42 17.17 -12.58 -11.81
N VAL A 43 16.33 -13.50 -11.31
CA VAL A 43 15.47 -13.26 -10.13
C VAL A 43 16.31 -13.09 -8.86
N ASP A 44 17.34 -13.92 -8.66
CA ASP A 44 18.22 -13.80 -7.50
C ASP A 44 19.05 -12.51 -7.54
N ALA A 45 19.54 -12.12 -8.72
CA ALA A 45 20.23 -10.84 -8.91
C ALA A 45 19.30 -9.65 -8.60
N PHE A 46 18.05 -9.69 -9.07
CA PHE A 46 17.04 -8.68 -8.77
C PHE A 46 16.83 -8.54 -7.25
N TYR A 47 16.70 -9.66 -6.53
CA TYR A 47 16.56 -9.67 -5.09
C TYR A 47 17.74 -8.99 -4.38
N TRP A 48 18.98 -9.33 -4.75
CA TRP A 48 20.17 -8.74 -4.12
C TRP A 48 20.37 -7.27 -4.49
N TYR A 49 20.03 -6.86 -5.71
CA TYR A 49 19.96 -5.45 -6.07
C TYR A 49 18.94 -4.70 -5.21
N GLN A 50 17.77 -5.29 -4.95
CA GLN A 50 16.76 -4.69 -4.07
C GLN A 50 17.28 -4.51 -2.64
N GLN A 51 17.87 -5.55 -2.04
CA GLN A 51 18.41 -5.46 -0.68
C GLN A 51 19.50 -4.37 -0.55
N SER A 52 20.41 -4.30 -1.52
CA SER A 52 21.47 -3.28 -1.53
C SER A 52 20.92 -1.86 -1.76
N ALA A 53 19.93 -1.72 -2.64
CA ALA A 53 19.27 -0.45 -2.94
C ALA A 53 18.50 0.12 -1.74
N GLU A 54 17.83 -0.74 -0.97
CA GLU A 54 17.11 -0.39 0.27
C GLU A 54 18.07 0.12 1.35
N LEU A 55 19.32 -0.35 1.36
CA LEU A 55 20.39 0.17 2.23
C LEU A 55 21.01 1.47 1.72
N GLY A 56 20.51 2.02 0.61
CA GLY A 56 20.96 3.31 0.08
C GLY A 56 22.11 3.23 -0.92
N TYR A 57 22.53 2.03 -1.35
CA TYR A 57 23.67 1.91 -2.26
C TYR A 57 23.32 2.35 -3.68
N GLU A 58 23.85 3.50 -4.07
CA GLU A 58 23.53 4.17 -5.34
C GLU A 58 23.65 3.24 -6.58
N PRO A 59 24.75 2.47 -6.78
CA PRO A 59 24.86 1.60 -7.95
C PRO A 59 23.77 0.51 -8.00
N ALA A 60 23.33 0.02 -6.83
CA ALA A 60 22.24 -0.95 -6.76
C ALA A 60 20.89 -0.31 -7.04
N GLN A 61 20.65 0.93 -6.58
CA GLN A 61 19.43 1.67 -6.92
C GLN A 61 19.30 1.88 -8.43
N PHE A 62 20.39 2.24 -9.09
CA PHE A 62 20.44 2.38 -10.55
C PHE A 62 20.16 1.04 -11.27
N LYS A 63 20.81 -0.05 -10.83
CA LYS A 63 20.61 -1.38 -11.41
C LYS A 63 19.20 -1.93 -11.20
N LEU A 64 18.63 -1.71 -10.02
CA LEU A 64 17.26 -2.07 -9.70
C LEU A 64 16.26 -1.31 -10.59
N ALA A 65 16.51 -0.02 -10.82
CA ALA A 65 15.69 0.78 -11.73
C ALA A 65 15.73 0.24 -13.16
N GLN A 66 16.92 -0.12 -13.67
CA GLN A 66 17.07 -0.76 -14.99
C GLN A 66 16.33 -2.09 -15.08
N ALA A 67 16.41 -2.92 -14.03
CA ALA A 67 15.74 -4.21 -13.99
C ALA A 67 14.20 -4.05 -14.03
N LEU A 68 13.66 -3.07 -13.31
CA LEU A 68 12.22 -2.75 -13.33
C LEU A 68 11.75 -2.13 -14.65
N GLU A 69 12.59 -1.33 -15.31
CA GLU A 69 12.32 -0.75 -16.64
C GLU A 69 12.23 -1.85 -17.71
N SER A 70 13.16 -2.82 -17.66
CA SER A 70 13.28 -3.88 -18.68
C SER A 70 12.54 -5.18 -18.34
N GLY A 71 12.09 -5.36 -17.10
CA GLY A 71 11.47 -6.60 -16.64
C GLY A 71 12.48 -7.74 -16.43
N ILE A 72 13.72 -7.43 -16.06
CA ILE A 72 14.75 -8.42 -15.76
C ILE A 72 14.54 -8.91 -14.32
N GLY A 73 14.30 -10.21 -14.15
CA GLY A 73 14.07 -10.84 -12.84
C GLY A 73 12.74 -10.46 -12.17
N THR A 74 11.89 -9.69 -12.85
CA THR A 74 10.59 -9.21 -12.37
C THR A 74 9.69 -8.77 -13.54
N GLN A 75 8.46 -8.37 -13.27
CA GLN A 75 7.61 -7.74 -14.28
C GLN A 75 7.98 -6.27 -14.48
N VAL A 76 7.80 -5.75 -15.69
CA VAL A 76 8.02 -4.34 -16.00
C VAL A 76 7.18 -3.45 -15.09
N ASN A 77 7.81 -2.49 -14.42
CA ASN A 77 7.14 -1.52 -13.57
C ASN A 77 7.82 -0.15 -13.68
N ILE A 78 7.34 0.64 -14.63
CA ILE A 78 7.88 1.95 -14.99
C ILE A 78 7.79 2.95 -13.82
N LYS A 79 6.73 2.90 -13.02
CA LYS A 79 6.56 3.79 -11.86
C LYS A 79 7.61 3.52 -10.78
N SER A 80 7.84 2.24 -10.48
CA SER A 80 8.89 1.86 -9.52
C SER A 80 10.29 2.13 -10.07
N ALA A 81 10.52 1.92 -11.37
CA ALA A 81 11.80 2.27 -12.02
C ALA A 81 12.12 3.76 -11.88
N ALA A 82 11.15 4.64 -12.17
CA ALA A 82 11.30 6.09 -12.02
C ALA A 82 11.67 6.50 -10.58
N ASN A 83 11.03 5.91 -9.56
CA ASN A 83 11.37 6.18 -8.16
C ASN A 83 12.84 5.82 -7.83
N TRP A 84 13.30 4.66 -8.28
CA TRP A 84 14.67 4.22 -7.99
C TRP A 84 15.72 5.00 -8.79
N TYR A 85 15.43 5.36 -10.04
CA TYR A 85 16.27 6.30 -10.78
C TYR A 85 16.35 7.66 -10.09
N LEU A 86 15.23 8.16 -9.54
CA LEU A 86 15.23 9.41 -8.79
C LEU A 86 16.10 9.32 -7.54
N HIS A 87 16.03 8.23 -6.76
CA HIS A 87 16.90 8.02 -5.60
C HIS A 87 18.39 7.98 -5.97
N SER A 88 18.75 7.25 -7.04
CA SER A 88 20.13 7.22 -7.54
C SER A 88 20.59 8.60 -8.05
N ALA A 89 19.71 9.35 -8.74
CA ALA A 89 19.99 10.70 -9.22
C ALA A 89 20.24 11.70 -8.09
N LEU A 90 19.49 11.61 -6.98
CA LEU A 90 19.70 12.46 -5.80
C LEU A 90 21.06 12.25 -5.14
N GLN A 91 21.67 11.08 -5.32
CA GLN A 91 23.03 10.78 -4.87
C GLN A 91 24.12 11.23 -5.87
N GLY A 92 23.72 11.91 -6.96
CA GLY A 92 24.63 12.50 -7.94
C GLY A 92 24.81 11.70 -9.24
N ASN A 93 24.08 10.59 -9.43
CA ASN A 93 24.17 9.81 -10.67
C ASN A 93 23.47 10.54 -11.83
N GLN A 94 24.27 11.16 -12.69
CA GLN A 94 23.78 11.90 -13.87
C GLN A 94 23.15 10.99 -14.93
N VAL A 95 23.58 9.73 -15.02
CA VAL A 95 22.99 8.75 -15.94
C VAL A 95 21.59 8.38 -15.48
N ALA A 96 21.37 8.24 -14.16
CA ALA A 96 20.05 8.00 -13.60
C ALA A 96 19.09 9.17 -13.88
N LEU A 97 19.57 10.42 -13.78
CA LEU A 97 18.78 11.60 -14.11
C LEU A 97 18.35 11.62 -15.59
N LEU A 98 19.27 11.28 -16.50
CA LEU A 98 18.97 11.17 -17.93
C LEU A 98 17.95 10.06 -18.22
N ARG A 99 18.11 8.89 -17.59
CA ARG A 99 17.15 7.77 -17.69
C ARG A 99 15.76 8.16 -17.19
N LEU A 100 15.70 8.87 -16.06
CA LEU A 100 14.45 9.40 -15.51
C LEU A 100 13.75 10.36 -16.47
N GLY A 101 14.50 11.27 -17.08
CA GLY A 101 13.98 12.18 -18.12
C GLY A 101 13.38 11.43 -19.31
N ASN A 102 14.11 10.43 -19.83
CA ASN A 102 13.63 9.60 -20.93
C ASN A 102 12.38 8.81 -20.55
N LEU A 103 12.29 8.29 -19.32
CA LEU A 103 11.09 7.59 -18.83
C LEU A 103 9.87 8.50 -18.81
N TYR A 104 10.01 9.75 -18.33
CA TYR A 104 8.91 10.71 -18.32
C TYR A 104 8.51 11.17 -19.72
N GLU A 105 9.46 11.26 -20.66
CA GLU A 105 9.16 11.56 -22.07
C GLU A 105 8.38 10.42 -22.73
N GLN A 106 8.80 9.17 -22.54
CA GLN A 106 8.21 8.00 -23.20
C GLN A 106 6.88 7.56 -22.57
N HIS A 107 6.76 7.62 -21.24
CA HIS A 107 5.62 7.11 -20.47
C HIS A 107 4.84 8.23 -19.77
N GLY A 108 4.93 9.47 -20.23
CA GLY A 108 4.34 10.63 -19.55
C GLY A 108 2.83 10.53 -19.29
N ASN A 109 2.10 9.76 -20.10
CA ASN A 109 0.68 9.46 -19.90
C ASN A 109 0.39 8.50 -18.72
N GLU A 110 1.36 7.68 -18.30
CA GLU A 110 1.24 6.78 -17.16
C GLU A 110 1.53 7.49 -15.82
N PHE A 111 2.24 8.62 -15.87
CA PHE A 111 2.56 9.46 -14.72
C PHE A 111 1.53 10.57 -14.53
N ASN A 112 0.73 10.48 -13.48
CA ASN A 112 -0.10 11.61 -13.06
C ASN A 112 0.78 12.66 -12.35
N ASN A 113 0.45 13.95 -12.49
CA ASN A 113 1.00 15.03 -11.67
C ASN A 113 0.98 14.71 -10.16
N LEU A 114 -0.05 14.00 -9.67
CA LEU A 114 -0.11 13.52 -8.28
C LEU A 114 0.94 12.47 -7.94
N ASP A 115 1.30 11.59 -8.89
CA ASP A 115 2.35 10.59 -8.69
C ASP A 115 3.72 11.28 -8.60
N LEU A 116 3.99 12.25 -9.49
CA LEU A 116 5.21 13.06 -9.44
C LEU A 116 5.31 13.86 -8.14
N ALA A 117 4.23 14.54 -7.75
CA ALA A 117 4.19 15.30 -6.51
C ALA A 117 4.44 14.40 -5.29
N GLN A 118 3.84 13.20 -5.25
CA GLN A 118 4.09 12.23 -4.18
C GLN A 118 5.58 11.88 -4.07
N GLN A 119 6.27 11.67 -5.19
CA GLN A 119 7.70 11.34 -5.19
C GLN A 119 8.52 12.47 -4.57
N TRP A 120 8.36 13.69 -5.08
CA TRP A 120 9.12 14.86 -4.63
C TRP A 120 8.84 15.20 -3.17
N PHE A 121 7.58 15.21 -2.74
CA PHE A 121 7.24 15.44 -1.34
C PHE A 121 7.72 14.30 -0.44
N GLY A 122 7.73 13.05 -0.90
CA GLY A 122 8.27 11.92 -0.13
C GLY A 122 9.78 12.06 0.14
N ILE A 123 10.54 12.54 -0.86
CA ILE A 123 11.97 12.87 -0.69
C ILE A 123 12.15 14.04 0.28
N ALA A 124 11.40 15.12 0.07
CA ALA A 124 11.51 16.31 0.90
C ALA A 124 11.01 16.10 2.34
N ALA A 125 10.05 15.19 2.56
CA ALA A 125 9.51 14.85 3.89
C ALA A 125 10.57 14.30 4.85
N GLN A 126 11.67 13.73 4.33
CA GLN A 126 12.78 13.24 5.16
C GLN A 126 13.48 14.36 5.93
N THR A 127 13.43 15.60 5.43
CA THR A 127 14.13 16.75 6.01
C THR A 127 13.20 17.91 6.37
N ASN A 128 11.98 17.95 5.81
CA ASN A 128 11.06 19.07 5.95
C ASN A 128 9.66 18.62 6.39
N GLN A 129 9.23 19.10 7.56
CA GLN A 129 7.91 18.83 8.14
C GLN A 129 6.74 19.34 7.27
N GLN A 130 6.91 20.44 6.54
CA GLN A 130 5.88 20.94 5.62
C GLN A 130 5.71 19.99 4.43
N ALA A 131 6.81 19.44 3.91
CA ALA A 131 6.75 18.44 2.85
C ALA A 131 6.10 17.14 3.31
N ASP A 132 6.28 16.73 4.56
CA ASP A 132 5.58 15.61 5.17
C ASP A 132 4.06 15.83 5.24
N GLN A 133 3.62 17.04 5.61
CA GLN A 133 2.19 17.40 5.58
C GLN A 133 1.61 17.35 4.17
N GLU A 134 2.31 17.88 3.18
CA GLU A 134 1.88 17.85 1.77
C GLU A 134 1.88 16.42 1.19
N TYR A 135 2.87 15.61 1.56
CA TYR A 135 2.91 14.19 1.22
C TYR A 135 1.67 13.45 1.73
N ASN A 136 1.34 13.65 3.02
CA ASN A 136 0.14 13.07 3.63
C ASN A 136 -1.16 13.55 2.95
N ARG A 137 -1.25 14.84 2.59
CA ARG A 137 -2.38 15.39 1.83
C ARG A 137 -2.53 14.71 0.46
N ILE A 138 -1.43 14.46 -0.25
CA ILE A 138 -1.47 13.77 -1.55
C ILE A 138 -1.92 12.31 -1.39
N LEU A 139 -1.45 11.61 -0.36
CA LEU A 139 -1.90 10.25 -0.07
C LEU A 139 -3.42 10.21 0.18
N GLU A 140 -3.95 11.18 0.92
CA GLU A 140 -5.39 11.32 1.13
C GLU A 140 -6.15 11.56 -0.19
N LEU A 141 -5.65 12.46 -1.05
CA LEU A 141 -6.26 12.70 -2.36
C LEU A 141 -6.30 11.45 -3.23
N LYS A 142 -5.19 10.69 -3.29
CA LYS A 142 -5.12 9.44 -4.05
C LYS A 142 -6.07 8.39 -3.49
N PHE A 143 -6.15 8.26 -2.16
CA PHE A 143 -7.10 7.37 -1.50
C PHE A 143 -8.56 7.72 -1.85
N ASN A 144 -8.91 9.01 -1.77
CA ASN A 144 -10.24 9.50 -2.11
C ASN A 144 -10.58 9.27 -3.59
N GLN A 145 -9.62 9.44 -4.50
CA GLN A 145 -9.81 9.13 -5.92
C GLN A 145 -10.07 7.64 -6.16
N LEU A 146 -9.32 6.76 -5.51
CA LEU A 146 -9.54 5.31 -5.61
C LEU A 146 -10.91 4.92 -5.08
N ARG A 147 -11.31 5.48 -3.94
CA ARG A 147 -12.64 5.25 -3.37
C ARG A 147 -13.75 5.72 -4.30
N ALA A 148 -13.62 6.90 -4.90
CA ALA A 148 -14.59 7.41 -5.86
C ALA A 148 -14.73 6.49 -7.08
N LYS A 149 -13.62 5.99 -7.64
CA LYS A 149 -13.62 5.01 -8.74
C LYS A 149 -14.29 3.69 -8.37
N GLN A 150 -14.06 3.19 -7.15
CA GLN A 150 -14.70 1.98 -6.65
C GLN A 150 -16.22 2.17 -6.52
N VAL A 151 -16.65 3.30 -5.95
CA VAL A 151 -18.07 3.62 -5.80
C VAL A 151 -18.75 3.75 -7.17
N SER A 152 -18.12 4.41 -8.14
CA SER A 152 -18.67 4.50 -9.49
C SER A 152 -18.75 3.15 -10.19
N ALA A 153 -17.75 2.29 -10.01
CA ALA A 153 -17.76 0.94 -10.58
C ALA A 153 -18.88 0.07 -9.97
N ILE A 154 -19.11 0.17 -8.65
CA ILE A 154 -20.23 -0.52 -7.98
C ILE A 154 -21.56 -0.04 -8.53
N SER A 155 -21.75 1.28 -8.63
CA SER A 155 -22.98 1.86 -9.20
C SER A 155 -23.26 1.39 -10.63
N GLN A 156 -22.22 1.27 -11.45
CA GLN A 156 -22.34 0.75 -12.82
C GLN A 156 -22.74 -0.73 -12.84
N LEU A 157 -22.21 -1.55 -11.93
CA LEU A 157 -22.61 -2.95 -11.78
C LEU A 157 -24.07 -3.07 -11.33
N ASP A 158 -24.52 -2.25 -10.37
CA ASP A 158 -25.91 -2.22 -9.91
C ASP A 158 -26.86 -1.83 -11.04
N SER A 159 -26.48 -0.87 -11.90
CA SER A 159 -27.27 -0.50 -13.07
C SER A 159 -27.30 -1.59 -14.15
N ALA A 160 -26.22 -2.36 -14.32
CA ALA A 160 -26.16 -3.48 -15.25
C ALA A 160 -26.97 -4.69 -14.78
N LEU A 161 -27.16 -4.86 -13.47
CA LEU A 161 -28.03 -5.88 -12.88
C LEU A 161 -29.51 -5.50 -12.91
N ALA A 162 -29.84 -4.24 -13.18
CA ALA A 162 -31.21 -3.73 -13.26
C ALA A 162 -31.85 -3.88 -14.66
N GLU A 163 -31.11 -4.39 -15.66
CA GLU A 163 -31.73 -4.78 -16.93
C GLU A 163 -32.49 -6.12 -16.79
N PRO A 164 -33.70 -6.25 -17.36
CA PRO A 164 -34.52 -7.44 -17.20
C PRO A 164 -33.82 -8.62 -17.89
N VAL A 165 -33.58 -9.68 -17.13
CA VAL A 165 -33.03 -10.94 -17.64
C VAL A 165 -34.11 -11.62 -18.49
N ASP A 166 -34.01 -11.47 -19.81
CA ASP A 166 -34.72 -12.33 -20.76
C ASP A 166 -34.02 -13.71 -20.81
N GLU A 167 -34.74 -14.69 -20.28
CA GLU A 167 -34.33 -16.09 -20.13
C GLU A 167 -34.61 -16.89 -21.41
N HIS A 168 -33.70 -16.90 -22.39
CA HIS A 168 -33.66 -17.87 -23.50
C HIS A 168 -32.20 -17.95 -24.02
N SER A 169 -31.53 -19.06 -24.30
CA SER A 169 -31.85 -20.48 -24.43
C SER A 169 -30.51 -21.24 -24.54
N LEU A 170 -30.31 -22.32 -23.79
CA LEU A 170 -29.19 -23.26 -24.00
C LEU A 170 -29.60 -24.31 -25.05
N THR A 171 -28.93 -24.31 -26.22
CA THR A 171 -28.98 -25.44 -27.15
C THR A 171 -27.66 -26.19 -27.16
N SER A 172 -27.68 -27.41 -26.61
CA SER A 172 -26.62 -28.41 -26.75
C SER A 172 -26.82 -29.22 -28.03
N ASN A 173 -25.84 -29.21 -28.94
CA ASN A 173 -25.77 -30.15 -30.07
C ASN A 173 -25.10 -31.44 -29.62
N GLN A 174 -25.84 -32.55 -29.68
CA GLN A 174 -25.30 -33.91 -29.61
C GLN A 174 -24.85 -34.34 -31.01
N THR A 175 -23.64 -34.89 -31.09
CA THR A 175 -23.09 -35.55 -32.27
C THR A 175 -23.55 -37.01 -32.31
N ASN A 176 -24.16 -37.40 -33.44
CA ASN A 176 -24.46 -38.78 -33.78
C ASN A 176 -23.19 -39.57 -34.08
N PHE A 177 -23.09 -40.81 -33.59
CA PHE A 177 -22.38 -41.87 -34.32
C PHE A 177 -23.07 -43.22 -34.15
N SER A 178 -23.31 -43.86 -35.29
CA SER A 178 -24.10 -45.07 -35.48
C SER A 178 -23.43 -46.35 -34.95
N GLN A 179 -24.26 -47.22 -34.39
CA GLN A 179 -23.97 -48.64 -34.13
C GLN A 179 -23.80 -49.43 -35.43
N LYS A 180 -22.88 -50.40 -35.42
CA LYS A 180 -22.98 -51.61 -36.25
C LYS A 180 -22.49 -52.82 -35.46
N ASN A 181 -23.34 -53.84 -35.39
CA ASN A 181 -23.10 -55.14 -34.76
C ASN A 181 -22.31 -56.09 -35.67
N SER A 182 -21.53 -57.00 -35.10
CA SER A 182 -21.66 -58.47 -35.26
C SER A 182 -20.52 -59.21 -34.56
N ALA A 183 -20.82 -60.44 -34.13
CA ALA A 183 -20.06 -61.26 -33.19
C ALA A 183 -19.10 -62.26 -33.87
N SER A 184 -18.05 -62.69 -33.16
CA SER A 184 -17.59 -64.09 -33.07
C SER A 184 -16.47 -64.22 -32.02
N VAL A 185 -16.43 -65.37 -31.33
CA VAL A 185 -15.50 -65.70 -30.23
C VAL A 185 -14.56 -66.80 -30.72
N VAL A 186 -13.24 -66.61 -30.58
CA VAL A 186 -12.22 -67.52 -29.99
C VAL A 186 -10.81 -67.10 -30.47
N SER A 187 -9.87 -67.10 -29.50
CA SER A 187 -8.41 -66.93 -29.56
C SER A 187 -7.83 -65.51 -29.58
N ASP A 188 -7.92 -64.77 -28.46
CA ASP A 188 -7.26 -63.46 -28.36
C ASP A 188 -6.91 -63.04 -26.92
N TRP A 189 -5.93 -63.69 -26.30
CA TRP A 189 -5.45 -63.30 -24.96
C TRP A 189 -4.42 -62.17 -25.00
N ILE A 190 -3.72 -62.01 -26.13
CA ILE A 190 -2.70 -60.98 -26.35
C ILE A 190 -3.31 -59.56 -26.42
N PRO A 191 -4.38 -59.29 -27.20
CA PRO A 191 -4.97 -57.95 -27.22
C PRO A 191 -5.66 -57.61 -25.89
N ILE A 192 -6.22 -58.59 -25.16
CA ILE A 192 -6.83 -58.37 -23.83
C ILE A 192 -5.75 -57.97 -22.80
N ALA A 193 -4.60 -58.65 -22.80
CA ALA A 193 -3.49 -58.30 -21.92
C ALA A 193 -2.92 -56.91 -22.22
N LEU A 194 -2.84 -56.52 -23.49
CA LEU A 194 -2.42 -55.19 -23.92
C LEU A 194 -3.46 -54.12 -23.54
N LEU A 195 -4.74 -54.42 -23.64
CA LEU A 195 -5.82 -53.52 -23.23
C LEU A 195 -5.84 -53.33 -21.71
N LEU A 196 -5.61 -54.39 -20.93
CA LEU A 196 -5.48 -54.31 -19.46
C LEU A 196 -4.24 -53.51 -19.03
N SER A 197 -3.10 -53.63 -19.72
CA SER A 197 -1.91 -52.84 -19.41
C SER A 197 -2.11 -51.35 -19.74
N VAL A 198 -2.78 -51.04 -20.86
CA VAL A 198 -3.18 -49.67 -21.20
C VAL A 198 -4.16 -49.10 -20.17
N ILE A 199 -5.14 -49.88 -19.70
CA ILE A 199 -6.05 -49.46 -18.62
C ILE A 199 -5.28 -49.21 -17.32
N LEU A 200 -4.34 -50.06 -16.94
CA LEU A 200 -3.51 -49.88 -15.75
C LEU A 200 -2.67 -48.60 -15.81
N VAL A 201 -2.09 -48.30 -16.97
CA VAL A 201 -1.34 -47.05 -17.22
C VAL A 201 -2.29 -45.84 -17.22
N ALA A 202 -3.47 -45.94 -17.82
CA ALA A 202 -4.48 -44.88 -17.79
C ALA A 202 -4.98 -44.60 -16.36
N VAL A 203 -5.20 -45.64 -15.55
CA VAL A 203 -5.60 -45.52 -14.14
C VAL A 203 -4.47 -44.94 -13.29
N SER A 204 -3.22 -45.31 -13.54
CA SER A 204 -2.07 -44.73 -12.82
C SER A 204 -1.86 -43.26 -13.19
N LEU A 205 -2.01 -42.89 -14.46
CA LEU A 205 -2.02 -41.49 -14.93
C LEU A 205 -3.20 -40.71 -14.36
N ALA A 206 -4.40 -41.27 -14.33
CA ALA A 206 -5.57 -40.63 -13.73
C ALA A 206 -5.38 -40.41 -12.21
N ARG A 207 -4.79 -41.40 -11.51
CA ARG A 207 -4.44 -41.27 -10.10
C ARG A 207 -3.36 -40.21 -9.86
N THR A 208 -2.33 -40.12 -10.70
CA THR A 208 -1.28 -39.08 -10.57
C THR A 208 -1.80 -37.68 -10.90
N ILE A 209 -2.64 -37.53 -11.94
CA ILE A 209 -3.30 -36.27 -12.27
C ILE A 209 -4.24 -35.84 -11.15
N ARG A 210 -5.03 -36.76 -10.58
CA ARG A 210 -5.93 -36.47 -9.45
C ARG A 210 -5.13 -36.05 -8.21
N ARG A 211 -4.00 -36.70 -7.92
CA ARG A 211 -3.10 -36.30 -6.83
C ARG A 211 -2.51 -34.91 -7.07
N ARG A 212 -2.04 -34.60 -8.29
CA ARG A 212 -1.52 -33.27 -8.66
C ARG A 212 -2.56 -32.17 -8.53
N ARG A 213 -3.82 -32.42 -8.91
CA ARG A 213 -4.92 -31.45 -8.73
C ARG A 213 -5.23 -31.20 -7.26
N LEU A 214 -5.22 -32.25 -6.43
CA LEU A 214 -5.41 -32.13 -4.99
C LEU A 214 -4.28 -31.33 -4.32
N THR A 215 -3.01 -31.59 -4.68
CA THR A 215 -1.88 -30.80 -4.17
C THR A 215 -1.96 -29.35 -4.65
N GLN A 216 -2.28 -29.10 -5.92
CA GLN A 216 -2.48 -27.73 -6.43
C GLN A 216 -3.63 -27.00 -5.71
N GLN A 217 -4.69 -27.71 -5.33
CA GLN A 217 -5.80 -27.12 -4.59
C GLN A 217 -5.40 -26.78 -3.15
N ILE A 218 -4.69 -27.68 -2.46
CA ILE A 218 -4.13 -27.44 -1.12
C ILE A 218 -3.13 -26.28 -1.13
N ASP A 219 -2.27 -26.20 -2.15
CA ASP A 219 -1.30 -25.11 -2.29
C ASP A 219 -2.02 -23.77 -2.51
N ARG A 220 -3.09 -23.73 -3.33
CA ARG A 220 -3.93 -22.55 -3.51
C ARG A 220 -4.61 -22.12 -2.21
N ASP A 221 -5.22 -23.06 -1.49
CA ASP A 221 -5.89 -22.78 -0.22
C ASP A 221 -4.89 -22.24 0.82
N LEU A 222 -3.68 -22.81 0.88
CA LEU A 222 -2.61 -22.31 1.75
C LEU A 222 -2.13 -20.91 1.35
N THR A 223 -2.04 -20.60 0.05
CA THR A 223 -1.70 -19.24 -0.41
C THR A 223 -2.78 -18.23 -0.06
N LEU A 224 -4.06 -18.58 -0.25
CA LEU A 224 -5.20 -17.74 0.11
C LEU A 224 -5.26 -17.49 1.61
N GLU A 225 -4.98 -18.50 2.45
CA GLU A 225 -4.91 -18.30 3.91
C GLU A 225 -3.77 -17.36 4.31
N LYS A 226 -2.60 -17.47 3.69
CA LYS A 226 -1.47 -16.58 3.96
C LYS A 226 -1.80 -15.15 3.57
N GLU A 227 -2.45 -14.95 2.43
CA GLU A 227 -2.89 -13.63 1.96
C GLU A 227 -3.98 -13.04 2.87
N LEU A 228 -4.95 -13.85 3.29
CA LEU A 228 -5.99 -13.39 4.22
C LEU A 228 -5.39 -13.00 5.57
N LYS A 229 -4.41 -13.76 6.08
CA LYS A 229 -3.68 -13.43 7.31
C LYS A 229 -2.84 -12.16 7.16
N SER A 230 -2.15 -11.98 6.03
CA SER A 230 -1.36 -10.77 5.78
C SER A 230 -2.27 -9.54 5.65
N GLN A 231 -3.40 -9.65 4.94
CA GLN A 231 -4.40 -8.59 4.83
C GLN A 231 -5.04 -8.25 6.19
N GLN A 232 -5.35 -9.25 7.02
CA GLN A 232 -5.87 -9.03 8.38
C GLN A 232 -4.84 -8.31 9.25
N PHE A 233 -3.56 -8.67 9.14
CA PHE A 233 -2.48 -8.02 9.85
C PHE A 233 -2.34 -6.55 9.42
N SER A 234 -2.33 -6.27 8.11
CA SER A 234 -2.30 -4.91 7.57
C SER A 234 -3.50 -4.08 8.03
N ASN A 235 -4.72 -4.63 7.99
CA ASN A 235 -5.91 -3.96 8.51
C ASN A 235 -5.82 -3.66 10.02
N LYS A 236 -5.24 -4.57 10.80
CA LYS A 236 -5.01 -4.35 12.23
C LYS A 236 -4.00 -3.23 12.48
N GLN A 237 -2.94 -3.15 11.67
CA GLN A 237 -1.97 -2.05 11.75
C GLN A 237 -2.61 -0.70 11.39
N LEU A 238 -3.38 -0.64 10.31
CA LEU A 238 -4.11 0.58 9.91
C LEU A 238 -5.08 1.05 11.00
N LYS A 239 -5.83 0.14 11.62
CA LYS A 239 -6.71 0.47 12.76
C LYS A 239 -5.93 1.09 13.92
N ARG A 240 -4.76 0.56 14.26
CA ARG A 240 -3.90 1.11 15.33
C ARG A 240 -3.37 2.50 14.97
N GLN A 241 -3.00 2.73 13.72
CA GLN A 241 -2.56 4.05 13.27
C GLN A 241 -3.71 5.07 13.34
N LEU A 242 -4.90 4.69 12.86
CA LEU A 242 -6.09 5.52 12.95
C LEU A 242 -6.44 5.89 14.40
N GLU A 243 -6.35 4.92 15.31
CA GLU A 243 -6.61 5.14 16.73
C GLU A 243 -5.58 6.10 17.38
N LYS A 244 -4.30 6.02 16.99
CA LYS A 244 -3.28 6.98 17.41
C LYS A 244 -3.63 8.39 16.93
N VAL A 245 -3.95 8.55 15.64
CA VAL A 245 -4.32 9.85 15.07
C VAL A 245 -5.58 10.41 15.74
N PHE A 246 -6.59 9.57 15.98
CA PHE A 246 -7.81 9.97 16.68
C PHE A 246 -7.53 10.43 18.11
N ASN A 247 -6.66 9.72 18.83
CA ASN A 247 -6.26 10.11 20.18
C ASN A 247 -5.48 11.44 20.20
N GLU A 248 -4.59 11.66 19.24
CA GLU A 248 -3.92 12.95 19.07
C GLU A 248 -4.91 14.08 18.74
N TYR A 249 -5.85 13.84 17.82
CA TYR A 249 -6.92 14.79 17.52
C TYR A 249 -7.75 15.14 18.77
N LYS A 250 -8.12 14.13 19.57
CA LYS A 250 -8.86 14.32 20.82
C LYS A 250 -8.05 15.12 21.86
N LYS A 251 -6.74 14.90 21.95
CA LYS A 251 -5.84 15.70 22.80
C LYS A 251 -5.80 17.16 22.35
N LEU A 252 -5.60 17.42 21.05
CA LEU A 252 -5.59 18.78 20.49
C LEU A 252 -6.93 19.49 20.69
N GLN A 253 -8.05 18.79 20.47
CA GLN A 253 -9.39 19.31 20.69
C GLN A 253 -9.62 19.67 22.18
N ASN A 254 -9.16 18.82 23.10
CA ASN A 254 -9.21 19.10 24.54
C ASN A 254 -8.30 20.27 24.93
N GLN A 255 -7.09 20.36 24.37
CA GLN A 255 -6.20 21.51 24.59
C GLN A 255 -6.84 22.81 24.10
N GLN A 256 -7.44 22.81 22.91
CA GLN A 256 -8.15 23.96 22.37
C GLN A 256 -9.36 24.35 23.22
N LYS A 257 -10.14 23.36 23.71
CA LYS A 257 -11.26 23.59 24.63
C LYS A 257 -10.78 24.19 25.95
N ASN A 258 -9.71 23.64 26.54
CA ASN A 258 -9.11 24.15 27.78
C ASN A 258 -8.55 25.57 27.59
N HIS A 259 -7.91 25.85 26.46
CA HIS A 259 -7.40 27.19 26.14
C HIS A 259 -8.54 28.21 26.00
N LYS A 260 -9.65 27.85 25.34
CA LYS A 260 -10.85 28.70 25.24
C LYS A 260 -11.46 28.98 26.61
N VAL A 261 -11.55 27.97 27.48
CA VAL A 261 -12.03 28.14 28.86
C VAL A 261 -11.08 29.02 29.67
N ALA A 262 -9.76 28.84 29.55
CA ALA A 262 -8.77 29.64 30.25
C ALA A 262 -8.80 31.12 29.84
N LEU A 263 -8.95 31.40 28.54
CA LEU A 263 -9.11 32.76 28.01
C LEU A 263 -10.40 33.40 28.53
N ALA A 264 -11.51 32.65 28.55
CA ALA A 264 -12.77 33.12 29.10
C ALA A 264 -12.69 33.39 30.62
N CYS A 265 -11.96 32.55 31.37
CA CYS A 265 -11.69 32.76 32.79
C CYS A 265 -10.86 34.03 33.01
N ALA A 266 -9.78 34.22 32.26
CA ALA A 266 -8.94 35.42 32.34
C ALA A 266 -9.75 36.71 32.07
N MET A 267 -10.65 36.68 31.08
CA MET A 267 -11.51 37.81 30.73
C MET A 267 -12.48 38.20 31.87
N PHE A 268 -12.92 37.23 32.67
CA PHE A 268 -13.80 37.47 33.81
C PHE A 268 -13.04 37.68 35.14
N GLY A 269 -11.72 37.48 35.14
CA GLY A 269 -10.86 37.54 36.33
C GLY A 269 -10.92 36.28 37.21
N TYR A 270 -11.23 35.13 36.63
CA TYR A 270 -11.30 33.84 37.31
C TYR A 270 -10.09 32.96 37.01
N LEU A 271 -9.81 32.03 37.91
CA LEU A 271 -8.82 30.97 37.70
C LEU A 271 -9.52 29.76 37.06
N PRO A 272 -8.91 29.09 36.07
CA PRO A 272 -9.48 27.88 35.46
C PRO A 272 -9.77 26.74 36.47
N SER A 273 -9.07 26.74 37.61
CA SER A 273 -9.23 25.80 38.72
C SER A 273 -10.45 26.11 39.60
N ASN A 274 -10.97 27.34 39.60
CA ASN A 274 -12.08 27.76 40.46
C ASN A 274 -13.05 28.68 39.70
N ILE A 275 -13.97 28.05 38.97
CA ILE A 275 -15.03 28.76 38.22
C ILE A 275 -16.26 28.88 39.15
N PRO A 276 -16.77 30.11 39.40
CA PRO A 276 -17.93 30.34 40.25
C PRO A 276 -19.24 29.75 39.68
N ASP A 277 -20.30 29.78 40.47
CA ASP A 277 -21.64 29.35 40.08
C ASP A 277 -22.25 30.24 38.98
N GLU A 278 -23.23 29.69 38.25
CA GLU A 278 -23.88 30.37 37.12
C GLU A 278 -24.44 31.75 37.47
N LYS A 279 -25.00 31.91 38.69
CA LYS A 279 -25.55 33.19 39.15
C LYS A 279 -24.45 34.25 39.28
N SER A 280 -23.31 33.90 39.89
CA SER A 280 -22.17 34.79 40.06
C SER A 280 -21.56 35.21 38.71
N ILE A 281 -21.47 34.28 37.75
CA ILE A 281 -20.98 34.58 36.39
C ILE A 281 -21.90 35.59 35.68
N LYS A 282 -23.23 35.42 35.76
CA LYS A 282 -24.20 36.35 35.15
C LYS A 282 -24.16 37.74 35.78
N ILE A 283 -23.96 37.81 37.10
CA ILE A 283 -23.79 39.09 37.81
C ILE A 283 -22.51 39.79 37.33
N ARG A 284 -21.39 39.07 37.27
CA ARG A 284 -20.11 39.60 36.80
C ARG A 284 -20.18 40.05 35.34
N PHE A 285 -20.85 39.29 34.49
CA PHE A 285 -21.09 39.68 33.10
C PHE A 285 -21.84 41.02 33.01
N ARG A 286 -22.90 41.23 33.81
CA ARG A 286 -23.64 42.50 33.83
C ARG A 286 -22.78 43.68 34.28
N GLN A 287 -21.80 43.45 35.17
CA GLN A 287 -20.84 44.48 35.57
C GLN A 287 -19.88 44.82 34.42
N LEU A 288 -19.30 43.80 33.79
CA LEU A 288 -18.36 43.97 32.68
C LEU A 288 -19.04 44.53 31.42
N SER A 289 -20.28 44.13 31.13
CA SER A 289 -21.03 44.62 29.96
C SER A 289 -21.31 46.12 30.03
N LYS A 290 -21.43 46.70 31.23
CA LYS A 290 -21.56 48.15 31.41
C LYS A 290 -20.25 48.89 31.12
N LEU A 291 -19.11 48.23 31.34
CA LEU A 291 -17.78 48.79 31.11
C LEU A 291 -17.36 48.71 29.65
N TYR A 292 -17.67 47.59 28.98
CA TYR A 292 -17.28 47.34 27.59
C TYR A 292 -18.34 47.80 26.57
N HIS A 293 -19.47 48.37 27.00
CA HIS A 293 -20.49 48.84 26.07
C HIS A 293 -19.92 49.92 25.13
N PRO A 294 -20.28 49.93 23.82
CA PRO A 294 -19.84 50.94 22.86
C PRO A 294 -20.11 52.38 23.34
N ASP A 295 -21.28 52.58 23.97
CA ASP A 295 -21.68 53.88 24.53
C ASP A 295 -20.86 54.33 25.75
N ALA A 296 -20.10 53.42 26.37
CA ALA A 296 -19.34 53.65 27.60
C ALA A 296 -17.81 53.66 27.38
N ARG A 297 -17.36 53.97 26.16
CA ARG A 297 -15.95 53.93 25.68
C ARG A 297 -15.38 52.53 25.41
N GLY A 298 -16.21 51.49 25.37
CA GLY A 298 -15.81 50.16 24.91
C GLY A 298 -15.90 49.99 23.40
N SER A 299 -15.39 48.88 22.88
CA SER A 299 -15.52 48.51 21.45
C SER A 299 -16.54 47.39 21.23
N GLU A 300 -17.20 47.39 20.06
CA GLU A 300 -18.08 46.28 19.66
C GLU A 300 -17.37 44.92 19.67
N GLU A 301 -16.07 44.91 19.36
CA GLU A 301 -15.24 43.71 19.41
C GLU A 301 -15.08 43.16 20.83
N GLU A 302 -14.87 44.02 21.82
CA GLU A 302 -14.73 43.62 23.23
C GLU A 302 -16.04 43.04 23.77
N MET A 303 -17.18 43.64 23.41
CA MET A 303 -18.50 43.09 23.76
C MET A 303 -18.74 41.73 23.10
N LYS A 304 -18.34 41.57 21.83
CA LYS A 304 -18.42 40.28 21.13
C LYS A 304 -17.54 39.22 21.80
N ARG A 305 -16.32 39.57 22.20
CA ARG A 305 -15.41 38.69 22.96
C ARG A 305 -15.99 38.32 24.33
N LEU A 306 -16.57 39.29 25.04
CA LEU A 306 -17.21 39.08 26.36
C LEU A 306 -18.41 38.13 26.26
N ASN A 307 -19.27 38.32 25.26
CA ASN A 307 -20.40 37.43 24.97
C ASN A 307 -19.93 36.01 24.63
N GLY A 308 -18.85 35.89 23.86
CA GLY A 308 -18.21 34.61 23.55
C GLY A 308 -17.68 33.91 24.80
N ALA A 309 -16.98 34.64 25.67
CA ALA A 309 -16.45 34.13 26.93
C ALA A 309 -17.57 33.69 27.90
N LEU A 310 -18.67 34.45 28.00
CA LEU A 310 -19.84 34.07 28.80
C LEU A 310 -20.40 32.71 28.36
N LYS A 311 -20.59 32.50 27.05
CA LYS A 311 -21.12 31.26 26.50
C LYS A 311 -20.23 30.05 26.85
N VAL A 312 -18.90 30.22 26.74
CA VAL A 312 -17.93 29.17 27.07
C VAL A 312 -17.95 28.82 28.56
N LEU A 313 -18.03 29.82 29.45
CA LEU A 313 -18.09 29.59 30.89
C LEU A 313 -19.39 28.89 31.31
N LEU A 314 -20.54 29.35 30.81
CA LEU A 314 -21.83 28.73 31.11
C LEU A 314 -21.87 27.27 30.61
N GLN A 315 -21.40 27.01 29.39
CA GLN A 315 -21.31 25.64 28.87
C GLN A 315 -20.38 24.75 29.71
N ASN A 316 -19.34 25.28 30.34
CA ASN A 316 -18.44 24.51 31.18
C ASN A 316 -19.05 24.23 32.57
N VAL A 317 -19.89 25.12 33.08
CA VAL A 317 -20.64 24.93 34.33
C VAL A 317 -21.77 23.91 34.14
N THR A 318 -22.46 23.89 32.99
CA THR A 318 -23.54 22.92 32.72
C THR A 318 -23.05 21.53 32.35
N ASN A 319 -21.81 21.38 31.88
CA ASN A 319 -21.20 20.10 31.50
C ASN A 319 -20.34 19.46 32.62
N LYS A 320 -20.24 20.10 33.77
CA LYS A 320 -19.65 19.54 35.00
C LYS A 320 -20.72 18.80 35.79
#